data_AF-A0A371D735-F1
#
_entry.id   AF-A0A371D735-F1
#
_cell.length_a   1.000
_cell.length_b   1.000
_cell.length_c   1.000
_cell.angle_alpha   90.00
_cell.angle_beta   90.00
_cell.angle_gamma   90.00
#
_symmetry.space_group_name_H-M   'P 1'
#
loop_
_entity.id
_entity.type
_entity.pdbx_description
1 polymer ?
#
loop_
_entity_poly.entity_id
_entity_poly.type
_entity_poly.pdbx_seq_one_letter_code
_entity_poly.pdbx_strand_id
1 'polypeptide(L)'
;MAQHDSQFGYDDHFTPARTRKKRKNRPPTEPTSPSVLLDKVSEELAPTDWLRDTMHTLRESLEEAFPPADDAPDVLCLGLGSPSSSRDARAQLAFLLAACDDLRIDRAKVSVFDPVLTEQDLELLAQRRLTPLPENRMAKHALQSPTIVFMPHCDLHLYENFLRENWSKEQLPNALLIANPLSEYAESIPSRKLAAEHPCVARLAPYLTSCPLRPCAPYPTAFNNTAVQFVRTSALANRDAEWWTLPALSPGHSGTRPGSTPPARPLSPSANLAHSRSDEDIEDSGVHVDVNADAIAQANADGDAEASNVSVPLTSDGRDVEKHKPAAAS
;
A
#
# COMPACT_ATOMS: atom_id res chain seq x y z
N MET A 1 52.64 44.32 36.19
CA MET A 1 51.26 43.91 36.52
C MET A 1 50.75 43.05 35.37
N ALA A 2 50.86 41.74 35.51
CA ALA A 2 50.33 40.70 34.60
C ALA A 2 49.80 39.62 35.56
N GLN A 3 48.48 39.45 35.64
CA GLN A 3 47.61 38.57 34.86
C GLN A 3 47.21 37.36 35.72
N HIS A 4 45.89 37.24 35.86
CA HIS A 4 45.12 36.25 36.59
C HIS A 4 45.35 34.84 36.00
N ASP A 5 45.63 33.87 36.87
CA ASP A 5 45.42 32.46 36.58
C ASP A 5 44.21 31.98 37.41
N SER A 6 43.07 31.79 36.72
CA SER A 6 41.86 31.20 37.28
C SER A 6 41.93 29.69 37.10
N GLN A 7 42.36 28.98 38.14
CA GLN A 7 42.33 27.52 38.19
C GLN A 7 40.89 27.07 38.49
N PHE A 8 40.20 26.56 37.47
CA PHE A 8 38.90 25.90 37.59
C PHE A 8 39.05 24.63 38.45
N GLY A 9 38.45 24.64 39.65
CA GLY A 9 38.37 23.46 40.52
C GLY A 9 37.28 22.50 40.05
N TYR A 10 37.66 21.25 39.77
CA TYR A 10 36.74 20.13 39.65
C TYR A 10 36.70 19.37 40.98
N ASP A 11 35.86 19.84 41.91
CA ASP A 11 35.44 19.05 43.07
C ASP A 11 33.94 18.75 42.94
N ASP A 12 33.57 18.04 41.88
CA ASP A 12 32.25 17.41 41.77
C ASP A 12 32.41 15.93 42.10
N HIS A 13 32.00 15.57 43.33
CA HIS A 13 31.93 14.20 43.79
C HIS A 13 30.96 13.39 42.92
N PHE A 14 31.50 12.66 41.96
CA PHE A 14 30.75 11.66 41.19
C PHE A 14 30.11 10.66 42.15
N THR A 15 28.78 10.71 42.25
CA THR A 15 27.99 9.73 43.02
C THR A 15 27.49 8.67 42.05
N PRO A 16 28.01 7.42 42.10
CA PRO A 16 27.58 6.38 41.17
C PRO A 16 26.09 6.08 41.37
N ALA A 17 25.32 6.06 40.28
CA ALA A 17 23.92 5.66 40.31
C ALA A 17 23.81 4.22 40.86
N ARG A 18 23.08 4.06 41.97
CA ARG A 18 22.80 2.75 42.58
C ARG A 18 22.14 1.86 41.53
N THR A 19 22.74 0.70 41.25
CA THR A 19 22.16 -0.33 40.40
C THR A 19 20.78 -0.71 40.94
N ARG A 20 19.75 -0.54 40.10
CA ARG A 20 18.37 -0.86 40.41
C ARG A 20 18.31 -2.36 40.74
N LYS A 21 18.12 -2.72 42.02
CA LYS A 21 17.94 -4.11 42.46
C LYS A 21 16.84 -4.75 41.59
N LYS A 22 17.22 -5.73 40.77
CA LYS A 22 16.28 -6.59 40.02
C LYS A 22 15.24 -7.13 40.99
N ARG A 23 13.98 -6.73 40.78
CA ARG A 23 12.83 -7.21 41.56
C ARG A 23 12.67 -8.71 41.26
N LYS A 24 13.17 -9.56 42.17
CA LYS A 24 13.47 -10.99 41.93
C LYS A 24 12.23 -11.92 41.94
N ASN A 25 11.01 -11.41 41.73
CA ASN A 25 9.78 -12.19 41.96
C ASN A 25 8.59 -11.87 41.03
N ARG A 26 8.81 -11.36 39.81
CA ARG A 26 7.72 -11.32 38.81
C ARG A 26 7.73 -12.64 38.02
N PRO A 27 6.62 -13.40 37.96
CA PRO A 27 6.55 -14.55 37.06
C PRO A 27 6.85 -14.09 35.62
N PRO A 28 7.47 -14.91 34.76
CA PRO A 28 7.69 -14.56 33.37
C PRO A 28 6.33 -14.29 32.75
N THR A 29 6.01 -13.02 32.50
CA THR A 29 4.85 -12.67 31.67
C THR A 29 5.13 -13.27 30.31
N GLU A 30 4.26 -14.15 29.82
CA GLU A 30 4.38 -14.66 28.46
C GLU A 30 4.49 -13.47 27.48
N PRO A 31 5.40 -13.54 26.50
CA PRO A 31 5.54 -12.48 25.52
C PRO A 31 4.19 -12.29 24.82
N THR A 32 3.72 -11.04 24.75
CA THR A 32 2.46 -10.70 24.08
C THR A 32 2.54 -11.11 22.62
N SER A 33 1.51 -11.79 22.11
CA SER A 33 1.52 -12.28 20.74
C SER A 33 1.61 -11.12 19.72
N PRO A 34 2.26 -11.34 18.55
CA PRO A 34 2.35 -10.32 17.50
C PRO A 34 0.98 -9.78 17.06
N SER A 35 -0.04 -10.64 17.04
CA SER A 35 -1.44 -10.29 16.73
C SER A 35 -1.99 -9.24 17.69
N VAL A 36 -1.85 -9.46 19.00
CA VAL A 36 -2.30 -8.51 20.03
C VAL A 36 -1.51 -7.19 19.98
N LEU A 37 -0.22 -7.26 19.65
CA LEU A 37 0.58 -6.04 19.47
C LEU A 37 0.12 -5.24 18.25
N LEU A 38 -0.17 -5.90 17.12
CA LEU A 38 -0.69 -5.26 15.92
C LEU A 38 -2.07 -4.62 16.18
N ASP A 39 -2.94 -5.29 16.94
CA ASP A 39 -4.28 -4.77 17.26
C ASP A 39 -4.18 -3.48 18.09
N LYS A 40 -3.30 -3.44 19.09
CA LYS A 40 -3.03 -2.21 19.86
C LYS A 40 -2.53 -1.06 19.00
N VAL A 41 -1.62 -1.34 18.06
CA VAL A 41 -1.12 -0.34 17.12
C VAL A 41 -2.25 0.17 16.22
N SER A 42 -3.13 -0.72 15.78
CA SER A 42 -4.30 -0.37 14.96
C SER A 42 -5.28 0.51 15.74
N GLU A 43 -5.58 0.17 17.01
CA GLU A 43 -6.41 0.95 17.91
C GLU A 43 -5.81 2.34 18.21
N GLU A 44 -4.48 2.44 18.32
CA GLU A 44 -3.78 3.71 18.53
C GLU A 44 -3.82 4.62 17.30
N LEU A 45 -3.73 4.04 16.09
CA LEU A 45 -3.78 4.78 14.82
C LEU A 45 -5.20 5.20 14.43
N ALA A 46 -6.20 4.35 14.70
CA ALA A 46 -7.58 4.52 14.26
C ALA A 46 -8.20 5.91 14.56
N PRO A 47 -8.05 6.49 15.76
CA PRO A 47 -8.66 7.78 16.08
C PRO A 47 -7.84 8.98 15.60
N THR A 48 -6.66 8.78 15.00
CA THR A 48 -5.76 9.89 14.66
C THR A 48 -6.23 10.66 13.43
N ASP A 49 -6.10 11.99 13.47
CA ASP A 49 -6.28 12.83 12.28
C ASP A 49 -5.25 12.49 11.19
N TRP A 50 -4.07 12.00 11.60
CA TRP A 50 -3.06 11.53 10.65
C TRP A 50 -3.59 10.42 9.74
N LEU A 51 -4.24 9.40 10.31
CA LEU A 51 -4.78 8.29 9.51
C LEU A 51 -5.91 8.80 8.61
N ARG A 52 -6.81 9.62 9.14
CA ARG A 52 -7.92 10.23 8.39
C ARG A 52 -7.42 11.03 7.19
N ASP A 53 -6.48 11.94 7.41
CA ASP A 53 -5.89 12.80 6.37
C ASP A 53 -5.18 11.93 5.32
N THR A 54 -4.44 10.90 5.76
CA THR A 54 -3.72 10.00 4.85
C THR A 54 -4.66 9.16 4.00
N MET A 55 -5.75 8.65 4.57
CA MET A 55 -6.78 7.91 3.82
C MET A 55 -7.45 8.79 2.77
N HIS A 56 -7.74 10.05 3.12
CA HIS A 56 -8.29 11.01 2.16
C HIS A 56 -7.33 11.23 0.98
N THR A 57 -6.05 11.54 1.25
CA THR A 57 -5.02 11.68 0.21
C THR A 57 -4.90 10.42 -0.66
N LEU A 58 -4.96 9.24 -0.04
CA LEU A 58 -4.85 7.97 -0.77
C LEU A 58 -6.03 7.75 -1.72
N ARG A 59 -7.27 8.06 -1.31
CA ARG A 59 -8.45 7.97 -2.18
C ARG A 59 -8.35 8.92 -3.38
N GLU A 60 -8.02 10.18 -3.14
CA GLU A 60 -7.85 11.16 -4.22
C GLU A 60 -6.74 10.75 -5.19
N SER A 61 -5.62 10.25 -4.66
CA SER A 61 -4.51 9.76 -5.47
C SER A 61 -4.89 8.55 -6.30
N LEU A 62 -5.70 7.63 -5.76
CA LEU A 62 -6.18 6.45 -6.50
C LEU A 62 -7.12 6.82 -7.65
N GLU A 63 -8.07 7.72 -7.41
CA GLU A 63 -8.99 8.23 -8.43
C GLU A 63 -8.26 8.93 -9.57
N GLU A 64 -7.12 9.59 -9.26
CA GLU A 64 -6.31 10.26 -10.28
C GLU A 64 -5.29 9.35 -10.97
N ALA A 65 -4.76 8.35 -10.26
CA ALA A 65 -3.77 7.42 -10.80
C ALA A 65 -4.40 6.40 -11.75
N PHE A 66 -5.58 5.89 -11.41
CA PHE A 66 -6.20 4.78 -12.11
C PHE A 66 -7.49 5.19 -12.80
N PRO A 67 -7.80 4.62 -13.99
CA PRO A 67 -9.11 4.81 -14.59
C PRO A 67 -10.19 4.21 -13.66
N PRO A 68 -11.43 4.75 -13.70
CA PRO A 68 -12.55 4.14 -12.99
C PRO A 68 -12.69 2.67 -13.38
N ALA A 69 -12.72 1.80 -12.38
CA ALA A 69 -12.84 0.36 -12.54
C ALA A 69 -13.78 -0.22 -11.47
N ASP A 70 -14.48 -1.29 -11.81
CA ASP A 70 -15.35 -2.00 -10.87
C ASP A 70 -14.55 -2.82 -9.85
N ASP A 71 -13.36 -3.28 -10.23
CA ASP A 71 -12.47 -4.07 -9.39
C ASP A 71 -11.54 -3.18 -8.56
N ALA A 72 -11.48 -3.44 -7.26
CA ALA A 72 -10.48 -2.84 -6.38
C ALA A 72 -9.05 -3.23 -6.82
N PRO A 73 -8.06 -2.32 -6.67
CA PRO A 73 -6.69 -2.58 -7.07
C PRO A 73 -6.06 -3.71 -6.26
N ASP A 74 -5.05 -4.34 -6.85
CA ASP A 74 -4.18 -5.27 -6.12
C ASP A 74 -3.24 -4.50 -5.19
N VAL A 75 -2.61 -5.20 -4.24
CA VAL A 75 -1.64 -4.60 -3.33
C VAL A 75 -0.37 -5.44 -3.29
N LEU A 76 0.76 -4.79 -3.54
CA LEU A 76 2.08 -5.38 -3.44
C LEU A 76 2.88 -4.66 -2.35
N CYS A 77 3.10 -5.33 -1.23
CA CYS A 77 3.89 -4.82 -0.11
C CYS A 77 5.29 -5.46 -0.12
N LEU A 78 6.33 -4.66 -0.32
CA LEU A 78 7.72 -5.12 -0.29
C LEU A 78 8.50 -4.33 0.75
N GLY A 79 9.38 -4.99 1.49
CA GLY A 79 10.26 -4.31 2.46
C GLY A 79 9.57 -3.89 3.75
N LEU A 80 8.54 -4.63 4.20
CA LEU A 80 7.79 -4.33 5.41
C LEU A 80 8.63 -4.43 6.70
N GLY A 81 9.73 -5.18 6.68
CA GLY A 81 10.43 -5.67 7.85
C GLY A 81 9.68 -6.79 8.57
N SER A 82 9.94 -6.95 9.86
CA SER A 82 9.34 -8.00 10.71
C SER A 82 8.36 -7.38 11.72
N PRO A 83 7.03 -7.47 11.50
CA PRO A 83 6.02 -6.96 12.45
C PRO A 83 6.02 -7.65 13.83
N SER A 84 6.58 -8.84 13.98
CA SER A 84 6.73 -9.48 15.29
C SER A 84 7.82 -8.83 16.13
N SER A 85 8.86 -8.28 15.50
CA SER A 85 10.03 -7.73 16.19
C SER A 85 10.17 -6.20 16.12
N SER A 86 9.68 -5.56 15.05
CA SER A 86 9.81 -4.12 14.81
C SER A 86 8.51 -3.35 15.07
N ARG A 87 8.61 -2.26 15.84
CA ARG A 87 7.47 -1.36 16.08
C ARG A 87 7.05 -0.64 14.80
N ASP A 88 8.01 -0.27 13.95
CA ASP A 88 7.73 0.46 12.72
C ASP A 88 7.08 -0.45 11.68
N ALA A 89 7.57 -1.69 11.53
CA ALA A 89 6.95 -2.69 10.68
C ALA A 89 5.50 -2.99 11.09
N ARG A 90 5.20 -3.02 12.40
CA ARG A 90 3.81 -3.15 12.89
C ARG A 90 2.96 -1.96 12.53
N ALA A 91 3.47 -0.75 12.69
CA ALA A 91 2.73 0.47 12.35
C ALA A 91 2.42 0.52 10.85
N GLN A 92 3.42 0.21 10.02
CA GLN A 92 3.26 0.10 8.57
C GLN A 92 2.23 -0.98 8.19
N LEU A 93 2.26 -2.15 8.83
CA LEU A 93 1.26 -3.19 8.60
C LEU A 93 -0.14 -2.75 9.06
N ALA A 94 -0.27 -2.10 10.22
CA ALA A 94 -1.54 -1.58 10.70
C ALA A 94 -2.14 -0.54 9.75
N PHE A 95 -1.31 0.37 9.23
CA PHE A 95 -1.70 1.32 8.20
C PHE A 95 -2.14 0.62 6.90
N LEU A 96 -1.37 -0.37 6.42
CA LEU A 96 -1.70 -1.13 5.22
C LEU A 96 -3.07 -1.82 5.35
N LEU A 97 -3.35 -2.42 6.52
CA LEU A 97 -4.63 -3.05 6.80
C LEU A 97 -5.77 -2.02 6.84
N ALA A 98 -5.56 -0.88 7.51
CA ALA A 98 -6.54 0.20 7.53
C ALA A 98 -6.84 0.75 6.12
N ALA A 99 -5.82 0.88 5.27
CA ALA A 99 -5.98 1.28 3.87
C ALA A 99 -6.80 0.25 3.08
N CYS A 100 -6.54 -1.05 3.26
CA CYS A 100 -7.32 -2.10 2.61
C CYS A 100 -8.79 -2.05 3.04
N ASP A 101 -9.06 -1.88 4.33
CA ASP A 101 -10.42 -1.83 4.87
C ASP A 101 -11.18 -0.59 4.36
N ASP A 102 -10.52 0.57 4.35
CA ASP A 102 -11.10 1.84 3.87
C ASP A 102 -11.42 1.81 2.36
N LEU A 103 -10.53 1.22 1.57
CA LEU A 103 -10.67 1.06 0.13
C LEU A 103 -11.46 -0.19 -0.29
N ARG A 104 -11.92 -0.98 0.69
CA ARG A 104 -12.64 -2.25 0.48
C ARG A 104 -11.87 -3.26 -0.39
N ILE A 105 -10.55 -3.29 -0.25
CA ILE A 105 -9.68 -4.25 -0.93
C ILE A 105 -9.77 -5.58 -0.19
N ASP A 106 -10.09 -6.67 -0.90
CA ASP A 106 -9.98 -8.01 -0.32
C ASP A 106 -8.51 -8.29 0.02
N ARG A 107 -8.24 -8.58 1.30
CA ARG A 107 -6.91 -8.88 1.82
C ARG A 107 -6.20 -10.02 1.08
N ALA A 108 -6.96 -10.93 0.44
CA ALA A 108 -6.39 -11.97 -0.42
C ALA A 108 -5.62 -11.42 -1.64
N LYS A 109 -5.92 -10.19 -2.09
CA LYS A 109 -5.19 -9.45 -3.14
C LYS A 109 -3.91 -8.77 -2.63
N VAL A 110 -3.61 -8.87 -1.33
CA VAL A 110 -2.42 -8.27 -0.73
C VAL A 110 -1.29 -9.29 -0.69
N SER A 111 -0.28 -9.07 -1.53
CA SER A 111 0.94 -9.85 -1.54
C SER A 111 2.04 -9.16 -0.73
N VAL A 112 2.73 -9.90 0.14
CA VAL A 112 3.74 -9.33 1.06
C VAL A 112 5.07 -10.07 0.92
N PHE A 113 6.18 -9.34 0.80
CA PHE A 113 7.52 -9.92 0.86
C PHE A 113 8.48 -9.05 1.67
N ASP A 114 9.22 -9.68 2.57
CA ASP A 114 10.46 -9.14 3.11
C ASP A 114 11.41 -10.29 3.46
N PRO A 115 12.71 -10.22 3.12
CA PRO A 115 13.67 -11.28 3.46
C PRO A 115 13.84 -11.53 4.97
N VAL A 116 13.43 -10.59 5.83
CA VAL A 116 13.52 -10.72 7.29
C VAL A 116 12.24 -11.25 7.94
N LEU A 117 11.20 -11.62 7.17
CA LEU A 117 10.00 -12.22 7.72
C LEU A 117 10.32 -13.53 8.47
N THR A 118 9.92 -13.58 9.73
CA THR A 118 10.03 -14.75 10.59
C THR A 118 8.81 -15.66 10.47
N GLU A 119 8.85 -16.85 11.07
CA GLU A 119 7.67 -17.73 11.15
C GLU A 119 6.49 -17.07 11.86
N GLN A 120 6.75 -16.31 12.92
CA GLN A 120 5.72 -15.53 13.63
C GLN A 120 5.10 -14.44 12.74
N ASP A 121 5.89 -13.84 11.85
CA ASP A 121 5.38 -12.87 10.89
C ASP A 121 4.46 -13.54 9.88
N LEU A 122 4.85 -14.71 9.36
CA LEU A 122 4.03 -15.46 8.41
C LEU A 122 2.71 -15.93 9.02
N GLU A 123 2.73 -16.40 10.27
CA GLU A 123 1.51 -16.73 11.02
C GLU A 123 0.62 -15.50 11.19
N LEU A 124 1.20 -14.35 11.53
CA LEU A 124 0.47 -13.08 11.64
C LEU A 124 -0.14 -12.66 10.30
N LEU A 125 0.61 -12.72 9.20
CA LEU A 125 0.12 -12.40 7.86
C LEU A 125 -1.05 -13.32 7.46
N ALA A 126 -0.93 -14.63 7.73
CA ALA A 126 -2.00 -15.59 7.49
C ALA A 126 -3.26 -15.28 8.32
N GLN A 127 -3.11 -14.95 9.61
CA GLN A 127 -4.22 -14.51 10.48
C GLN A 127 -4.91 -13.24 9.97
N ARG A 128 -4.20 -12.41 9.20
CA ARG A 128 -4.73 -11.19 8.58
C ARG A 128 -5.15 -11.38 7.13
N ARG A 129 -5.15 -12.63 6.62
CA ARG A 129 -5.51 -13.02 5.24
C ARG A 129 -4.64 -12.37 4.17
N LEU A 130 -3.37 -12.09 4.48
CA LEU A 130 -2.39 -11.58 3.52
C LEU A 130 -1.57 -12.72 2.94
N THR A 131 -1.19 -12.62 1.67
CA THR A 131 -0.47 -13.66 0.95
C THR A 131 1.04 -13.40 1.00
N PRO A 132 1.83 -14.16 1.78
CA PRO A 132 3.28 -14.03 1.74
C PRO A 132 3.82 -14.57 0.41
N LEU A 133 4.73 -13.83 -0.21
CA LEU A 133 5.41 -14.26 -1.42
C LEU A 133 6.57 -15.20 -1.07
N PRO A 134 6.78 -16.30 -1.82
CA PRO A 134 7.76 -17.32 -1.45
C PRO A 134 9.20 -16.96 -1.85
N GLU A 135 9.39 -16.02 -2.78
CA GLU A 135 10.66 -15.79 -3.47
C GLU A 135 11.14 -14.35 -3.33
N ASN A 136 12.43 -14.18 -3.06
CA ASN A 136 13.07 -12.88 -3.22
C ASN A 136 13.30 -12.56 -4.69
N ARG A 137 12.40 -11.77 -5.29
CA ARG A 137 12.53 -11.30 -6.68
C ARG A 137 13.31 -9.98 -6.80
N MET A 138 13.91 -9.49 -5.71
CA MET A 138 14.63 -8.21 -5.69
C MET A 138 13.77 -7.06 -6.24
N ALA A 139 12.48 -7.06 -5.88
CA ALA A 139 11.44 -6.15 -6.36
C ALA A 139 11.05 -6.22 -7.85
N LYS A 140 11.52 -7.23 -8.60
CA LYS A 140 11.10 -7.47 -10.00
C LYS A 140 9.73 -8.14 -10.07
N HIS A 141 8.69 -7.32 -9.93
CA HIS A 141 7.29 -7.72 -10.02
C HIS A 141 6.60 -6.98 -11.17
N ALA A 142 6.28 -7.69 -12.24
CA ALA A 142 5.50 -7.15 -13.35
C ALA A 142 4.02 -6.99 -12.95
N LEU A 143 3.50 -5.79 -13.09
CA LEU A 143 2.10 -5.47 -12.84
C LEU A 143 1.23 -5.90 -14.03
N GLN A 144 0.08 -6.47 -13.71
CA GLN A 144 -0.94 -6.89 -14.69
C GLN A 144 -2.22 -6.03 -14.62
N SER A 145 -2.35 -5.25 -13.55
CA SER A 145 -3.55 -4.55 -13.12
C SER A 145 -3.15 -3.34 -12.26
N PRO A 146 -4.03 -2.34 -12.10
CA PRO A 146 -3.85 -1.27 -11.12
C PRO A 146 -3.47 -1.83 -9.75
N THR A 147 -2.32 -1.40 -9.23
CA THR A 147 -1.70 -1.96 -8.03
C THR A 147 -1.17 -0.85 -7.12
N ILE A 148 -1.53 -0.92 -5.84
CA ILE A 148 -0.87 -0.14 -4.79
C ILE A 148 0.41 -0.86 -4.39
N VAL A 149 1.55 -0.20 -4.59
CA VAL A 149 2.89 -0.71 -4.31
C VAL A 149 3.38 -0.06 -3.02
N PHE A 150 3.25 -0.78 -1.91
CA PHE A 150 3.63 -0.32 -0.58
C PHE A 150 5.08 -0.71 -0.29
N MET A 151 5.99 0.27 -0.36
CA MET A 151 7.44 0.08 -0.23
C MET A 151 8.09 1.19 0.61
N PRO A 152 7.62 1.49 1.83
CA PRO A 152 8.27 2.52 2.65
C PRO A 152 9.72 2.09 2.99
N HIS A 153 10.64 3.06 2.99
CA HIS A 153 12.04 2.88 3.39
C HIS A 153 12.85 1.82 2.63
N CYS A 154 12.37 1.41 1.45
CA CYS A 154 13.11 0.50 0.60
C CYS A 154 14.37 1.16 0.03
N ASP A 155 15.41 0.35 -0.17
CA ASP A 155 16.64 0.82 -0.82
C ASP A 155 16.37 1.25 -2.27
N LEU A 156 17.09 2.29 -2.73
CA LEU A 156 16.95 2.86 -4.08
C LEU A 156 16.99 1.82 -5.22
N HIS A 157 17.84 0.81 -5.10
CA HIS A 157 17.98 -0.23 -6.11
C HIS A 157 16.72 -1.10 -6.27
N LEU A 158 15.88 -1.23 -5.22
CA LEU A 158 14.61 -1.95 -5.30
C LEU A 158 13.57 -1.16 -6.10
N TYR A 159 13.51 0.17 -5.95
CA TYR A 159 12.68 1.02 -6.81
C TYR A 159 13.12 0.94 -8.27
N GLU A 160 14.43 1.01 -8.54
CA GLU A 160 14.95 0.87 -9.91
C GLU A 160 14.57 -0.48 -10.53
N ASN A 161 14.70 -1.59 -9.79
CA ASN A 161 14.32 -2.91 -10.28
C ASN A 161 12.82 -3.01 -10.57
N PHE A 162 11.98 -2.50 -9.66
CA PHE A 162 10.53 -2.49 -9.83
C PHE A 162 10.11 -1.66 -11.06
N LEU A 163 10.65 -0.45 -11.19
CA LEU A 163 10.34 0.42 -12.32
C LEU A 163 10.84 -0.17 -13.64
N ARG A 164 12.03 -0.78 -13.65
CA ARG A 164 12.57 -1.45 -14.84
C ARG A 164 11.70 -2.60 -15.31
N GLU A 165 11.17 -3.40 -14.39
CA GLU A 165 10.26 -4.52 -14.69
C GLU A 165 8.95 -4.05 -15.33
N ASN A 166 8.55 -2.81 -15.05
CA ASN A 166 7.29 -2.21 -15.51
C ASN A 166 7.51 -1.05 -16.51
N TRP A 167 8.68 -0.97 -17.16
CA TRP A 167 9.07 0.17 -17.98
C TRP A 167 8.43 0.14 -19.38
N SER A 168 7.10 0.21 -19.42
CA SER A 168 6.30 0.25 -20.65
C SER A 168 5.13 1.24 -20.51
N LYS A 169 4.55 1.64 -21.65
CA LYS A 169 3.40 2.56 -21.67
C LYS A 169 2.19 1.94 -20.99
N GLU A 170 2.09 0.62 -21.03
CA GLU A 170 0.97 -0.17 -20.55
C GLU A 170 1.09 -0.49 -19.06
N GLN A 171 2.29 -0.75 -18.54
CA GLN A 171 2.48 -1.19 -17.16
C GLN A 171 2.81 -0.08 -16.17
N LEU A 172 3.58 0.92 -16.58
CA LEU A 172 4.02 1.97 -15.67
C LEU A 172 2.86 2.76 -15.04
N PRO A 173 1.78 3.10 -15.78
CA PRO A 173 0.60 3.75 -15.20
C PRO A 173 -0.21 2.88 -14.21
N ASN A 174 0.04 1.56 -14.16
CA ASN A 174 -0.67 0.67 -13.22
C ASN A 174 -0.10 0.74 -11.80
N ALA A 175 0.96 1.52 -11.55
CA ALA A 175 1.58 1.64 -10.23
C ALA A 175 1.16 2.93 -9.51
N LEU A 176 0.63 2.77 -8.30
CA LEU A 176 0.59 3.82 -7.28
C LEU A 176 1.52 3.42 -6.14
N LEU A 177 2.60 4.18 -5.94
CA LEU A 177 3.62 3.90 -4.93
C LEU A 177 3.24 4.56 -3.61
N ILE A 178 3.36 3.84 -2.50
CA ILE A 178 3.46 4.40 -1.15
C ILE A 178 4.87 4.09 -0.66
N ALA A 179 5.77 5.05 -0.84
CA ALA A 179 7.22 4.80 -0.85
C ALA A 179 8.00 6.07 -0.46
N ASN A 180 9.34 5.96 -0.38
CA ASN A 180 10.18 7.15 -0.32
C ASN A 180 9.91 8.06 -1.54
N PRO A 181 9.83 9.40 -1.37
CA PRO A 181 9.71 10.33 -2.48
C PRO A 181 10.89 10.14 -3.44
N LEU A 182 10.62 9.67 -4.66
CA LEU A 182 11.68 9.37 -5.61
C LEU A 182 12.40 10.64 -6.10
N SER A 183 11.74 11.80 -5.98
CA SER A 183 12.33 13.12 -6.22
C SER A 183 13.51 13.41 -5.29
N GLU A 184 13.49 12.95 -4.04
CA GLU A 184 14.60 13.19 -3.11
C GLU A 184 15.91 12.54 -3.57
N TYR A 185 15.84 11.39 -4.25
CA TYR A 185 17.03 10.79 -4.86
C TYR A 185 17.53 11.61 -6.06
N ALA A 186 16.63 12.19 -6.85
CA ALA A 186 16.99 13.08 -7.95
C ALA A 186 17.63 14.39 -7.48
N GLU A 187 17.25 14.87 -6.29
CA GLU A 187 17.80 16.08 -5.68
C GLU A 187 19.12 15.83 -4.94
N SER A 188 19.28 14.66 -4.31
CA SER A 188 20.45 14.33 -3.49
C SER A 188 21.59 13.65 -4.24
N ILE A 189 21.32 12.96 -5.36
CA ILE A 189 22.32 12.24 -6.15
C ILE A 189 22.64 13.03 -7.42
N PRO A 190 23.92 13.27 -7.76
CA PRO A 190 24.29 13.96 -9.00
C PRO A 190 23.63 13.31 -10.23
N SER A 191 22.97 14.11 -11.08
CA SER A 191 22.09 13.61 -12.14
C SER A 191 22.77 12.62 -13.09
N ARG A 192 24.05 12.82 -13.42
CA ARG A 192 24.83 11.88 -14.25
C ARG A 192 25.00 10.52 -13.59
N LYS A 193 25.21 10.48 -12.26
CA LYS A 193 25.35 9.25 -11.49
C LYS A 193 24.00 8.53 -11.40
N LEU A 194 22.94 9.26 -11.04
CA LEU A 194 21.61 8.68 -10.96
C LEU A 194 21.15 8.12 -12.31
N ALA A 195 21.36 8.84 -13.40
CA ALA A 195 21.01 8.35 -14.74
C ALA A 195 21.80 7.11 -15.18
N ALA A 196 23.04 6.94 -14.67
CA ALA A 196 23.87 5.79 -15.00
C ALA A 196 23.53 4.55 -14.15
N GLU A 197 23.24 4.72 -12.86
CA GLU A 197 23.02 3.63 -11.91
C GLU A 197 21.52 3.28 -11.75
N HIS A 198 20.65 4.28 -11.82
CA HIS A 198 19.19 4.17 -11.62
C HIS A 198 18.41 4.96 -12.71
N PRO A 199 18.56 4.58 -14.00
CA PRO A 199 17.97 5.30 -15.12
C PRO A 199 16.44 5.43 -15.04
N CYS A 200 15.72 4.44 -14.50
CA CYS A 200 14.26 4.49 -14.42
C CYS A 200 13.83 5.56 -13.41
N VAL A 201 14.46 5.57 -12.23
CA VAL A 201 14.21 6.61 -11.20
C VAL A 201 14.55 7.99 -11.75
N ALA A 202 15.73 8.14 -12.38
CA ALA A 202 16.16 9.42 -12.96
C ALA A 202 15.17 9.97 -14.01
N ARG A 203 14.63 9.09 -14.86
CA ARG A 203 13.70 9.45 -15.93
C ARG A 203 12.30 9.72 -15.42
N LEU A 204 11.82 8.97 -14.43
CA LEU A 204 10.43 9.05 -13.97
C LEU A 204 10.20 10.12 -12.91
N ALA A 205 11.15 10.36 -12.01
CA ALA A 205 10.96 11.25 -10.86
C ALA A 205 10.39 12.64 -11.21
N PRO A 206 10.79 13.32 -12.31
CA PRO A 206 10.21 14.61 -12.69
C PRO A 206 8.74 14.58 -13.12
N TYR A 207 8.18 13.40 -13.40
CA TYR A 207 6.82 13.22 -13.90
C TYR A 207 5.87 12.64 -12.84
N LEU A 208 6.39 12.30 -11.66
CA LEU A 208 5.56 11.80 -10.56
C LEU A 208 4.75 12.94 -9.96
N THR A 209 3.46 12.69 -9.80
CA THR A 209 2.67 13.40 -8.78
C THR A 209 3.05 12.79 -7.44
N SER A 210 3.36 13.62 -6.45
CA SER A 210 3.83 13.17 -5.14
C SER A 210 3.09 13.92 -4.05
N CYS A 211 2.48 13.16 -3.15
CA CYS A 211 1.75 13.63 -1.99
C CYS A 211 2.46 13.10 -0.73
N PRO A 212 3.40 13.85 -0.14
CA PRO A 212 4.10 13.45 1.07
C PRO A 212 3.13 13.23 2.23
N LEU A 213 3.36 12.15 2.99
CA LEU A 213 2.61 11.89 4.21
C LEU A 213 3.04 12.87 5.29
N ARG A 214 2.08 13.35 6.08
CA ARG A 214 2.38 14.19 7.24
C ARG A 214 3.13 13.35 8.29
N PRO A 215 3.92 13.97 9.18
CA PRO A 215 4.54 13.25 10.29
C PRO A 215 3.48 12.55 11.17
N CYS A 216 3.66 11.25 11.40
CA CYS A 216 2.82 10.47 12.30
C CYS A 216 3.37 10.56 13.73
N ALA A 217 2.76 11.39 14.59
CA ALA A 217 3.29 11.63 15.93
C ALA A 217 3.47 10.36 16.79
N PRO A 218 2.56 9.37 16.78
CA PRO A 218 2.76 8.12 17.51
C PRO A 218 3.85 7.22 16.90
N TYR A 219 4.09 7.31 15.58
CA TYR A 219 5.04 6.46 14.84
C TYR A 219 5.95 7.28 13.94
N PRO A 220 6.84 8.12 14.52
CA PRO A 220 7.58 9.13 13.77
C PRO A 220 8.58 8.54 12.76
N THR A 221 9.05 7.31 12.97
CA THR A 221 10.02 6.62 12.10
C THR A 221 9.38 5.60 11.16
N ALA A 222 8.12 5.23 11.38
CA ALA A 222 7.44 4.26 10.52
C ALA A 222 7.05 4.85 9.17
N PHE A 223 6.71 6.15 9.15
CA PHE A 223 6.15 6.84 7.99
C PHE A 223 6.88 8.15 7.67
N ASN A 224 8.01 8.44 8.32
CA ASN A 224 8.85 9.55 7.86
C ASN A 224 9.28 9.27 6.42
N ASN A 225 9.55 10.34 5.69
CA ASN A 225 10.02 10.24 4.32
C ASN A 225 9.22 9.24 3.46
N THR A 226 7.89 9.30 3.54
CA THR A 226 6.97 8.46 2.78
C THR A 226 5.99 9.36 2.04
N ALA A 227 5.68 9.03 0.79
CA ALA A 227 4.74 9.76 -0.05
C ALA A 227 3.89 8.77 -0.86
N VAL A 228 2.65 9.19 -1.16
CA VAL A 228 1.84 8.58 -2.21
C VAL A 228 2.29 9.17 -3.54
N GLN A 229 2.69 8.34 -4.51
CA GLN A 229 3.27 8.78 -5.77
C GLN A 229 2.73 7.97 -6.94
N PHE A 230 2.43 8.63 -8.05
CA PHE A 230 2.00 7.98 -9.29
C PHE A 230 2.31 8.86 -10.49
N VAL A 231 2.25 8.29 -11.68
CA VAL A 231 2.42 9.02 -12.94
C VAL A 231 1.12 8.98 -13.74
N ARG A 232 0.64 10.14 -14.18
CA ARG A 232 -0.54 10.20 -15.05
C ARG A 232 -0.19 9.68 -16.43
N THR A 233 -1.08 8.90 -17.05
CA THR A 233 -0.91 8.42 -18.44
C THR A 233 -0.66 9.57 -19.42
N SER A 234 -1.29 10.72 -19.20
CA SER A 234 -1.11 11.92 -20.03
C SER A 234 0.32 12.50 -19.98
N ALA A 235 1.03 12.37 -18.85
CA ALA A 235 2.42 12.79 -18.72
C ALA A 235 3.37 11.92 -19.56
N LEU A 236 2.97 10.67 -19.82
CA LEU A 236 3.76 9.68 -20.56
C LEU A 236 3.38 9.56 -22.04
N ALA A 237 2.22 10.08 -22.45
CA ALA A 237 1.65 9.89 -23.79
C ALA A 237 2.61 10.30 -24.93
N ASN A 238 3.35 11.40 -24.75
CA ASN A 238 4.23 11.97 -25.77
C ASN A 238 5.70 11.53 -25.65
N ARG A 239 6.00 10.49 -24.86
CA ARG A 239 7.37 9.95 -24.75
C ARG A 239 7.72 9.15 -26.02
N ASP A 240 8.90 9.44 -26.57
CA ASP A 240 9.47 8.77 -27.73
C ASP A 240 10.03 7.38 -27.40
N ALA A 241 10.39 6.61 -28.43
CA ALA A 241 10.93 5.26 -28.26
C ALA A 241 12.26 5.24 -27.47
N GLU A 242 13.05 6.31 -27.56
CA GLU A 242 14.32 6.42 -26.84
C GLU A 242 14.10 6.49 -25.32
N TRP A 243 13.09 7.23 -24.86
CA TRP A 243 12.75 7.31 -23.43
C TRP A 243 12.37 5.95 -22.83
N TRP A 244 11.69 5.09 -23.61
CA TRP A 244 11.33 3.73 -23.21
C TRP A 244 12.49 2.73 -23.36
N THR A 245 13.53 3.08 -24.11
CA THR A 245 14.70 2.23 -24.29
C THR A 245 15.66 2.42 -23.12
N LEU A 246 15.75 1.41 -22.26
CA LEU A 246 16.65 1.41 -21.11
C LEU A 246 18.07 0.98 -21.49
N PRO A 247 19.11 1.53 -20.84
CA PRO A 247 20.47 1.02 -21.01
C PRO A 247 20.55 -0.42 -20.48
N ALA A 248 21.46 -1.20 -21.07
CA ALA A 248 21.81 -2.52 -20.58
C ALA A 248 22.31 -2.40 -19.12
N LEU A 249 21.97 -3.39 -18.29
CA LEU A 249 22.45 -3.44 -16.92
C LEU A 249 23.98 -3.53 -16.94
N SER A 250 24.65 -2.56 -16.31
CA SER A 250 26.09 -2.63 -16.11
C SER A 250 26.42 -3.90 -15.30
N PRO A 251 27.30 -4.79 -15.78
CA PRO A 251 27.74 -5.94 -15.02
C PRO A 251 28.57 -5.45 -13.83
N GLY A 252 27.95 -5.29 -12.65
CA GLY A 252 28.68 -4.86 -11.45
C GLY A 252 27.87 -4.33 -10.26
N HIS A 253 26.57 -4.08 -10.38
CA HIS A 253 25.76 -3.51 -9.27
C HIS A 253 24.64 -4.43 -8.77
N SER A 254 24.77 -5.75 -8.97
CA SER A 254 24.07 -6.65 -8.05
C SER A 254 24.71 -6.44 -6.67
N GLY A 255 23.98 -5.85 -5.71
CA GLY A 255 24.39 -5.70 -4.32
C GLY A 255 24.67 -7.03 -3.59
N THR A 256 24.91 -8.10 -4.33
CA THR A 256 25.37 -9.38 -3.85
C THR A 256 26.86 -9.28 -3.50
N ARG A 257 27.16 -9.12 -2.22
CA ARG A 257 28.39 -9.74 -1.70
C ARG A 257 28.30 -11.24 -2.06
N PRO A 258 29.33 -11.83 -2.68
CA PRO A 258 29.37 -13.27 -2.86
C PRO A 258 29.50 -13.90 -1.46
N GLY A 259 28.40 -14.44 -0.93
CA GLY A 259 28.37 -15.08 0.38
C GLY A 259 27.06 -14.95 1.18
N SER A 260 26.08 -14.16 0.76
CA SER A 260 24.80 -14.01 1.48
C SER A 260 23.59 -14.29 0.59
N THR A 261 23.56 -15.47 -0.02
CA THR A 261 22.29 -16.07 -0.46
C THR A 261 21.74 -16.79 0.78
N PRO A 262 20.68 -16.31 1.43
CA PRO A 262 20.00 -17.14 2.41
C PRO A 262 19.50 -18.41 1.69
N PRO A 263 19.60 -19.60 2.32
CA PRO A 263 19.15 -20.83 1.68
C PRO A 263 17.68 -20.71 1.30
N ALA A 264 17.32 -21.29 0.15
CA ALA A 264 15.92 -21.50 -0.20
C ALA A 264 15.23 -22.19 0.99
N ARG A 265 14.09 -21.62 1.41
CA ARG A 265 13.34 -22.08 2.57
C ARG A 265 12.91 -23.54 2.32
N PRO A 266 13.25 -24.50 3.20
CA PRO A 266 12.73 -25.85 3.08
C PRO A 266 11.21 -25.80 3.30
N LEU A 267 10.47 -26.41 2.38
CA LEU A 267 9.04 -26.67 2.54
C LEU A 267 8.86 -27.68 3.68
N SER A 268 8.19 -27.27 4.75
CA SER A 268 7.75 -28.18 5.82
C SER A 268 6.62 -29.09 5.30
N PRO A 269 6.69 -30.43 5.45
CA PRO A 269 5.61 -31.32 5.04
C PRO A 269 4.63 -31.54 6.20
N SER A 270 3.37 -31.09 6.04
CA SER A 270 2.18 -31.57 6.76
C SER A 270 0.95 -30.90 6.11
N ALA A 271 -0.15 -31.57 5.77
CA ALA A 271 -0.59 -32.93 6.02
C ALA A 271 -1.53 -33.38 4.89
N ASN A 272 -1.39 -34.64 4.48
CA ASN A 272 -2.42 -35.35 3.74
C ASN A 272 -3.70 -35.40 4.57
N LEU A 273 -4.79 -34.84 4.04
CA LEU A 273 -6.13 -35.34 4.37
C LEU A 273 -6.62 -36.15 3.17
N ALA A 274 -6.66 -37.46 3.37
CA ALA A 274 -7.29 -38.40 2.47
C ALA A 274 -8.80 -38.12 2.41
N HIS A 275 -9.36 -38.01 1.20
CA HIS A 275 -10.73 -38.45 0.93
C HIS A 275 -10.66 -39.37 -0.29
N SER A 276 -10.92 -40.64 0.00
CA SER A 276 -10.93 -41.76 -0.92
C SER A 276 -11.96 -41.56 -2.03
N ARG A 277 -11.53 -41.84 -3.26
CA ARG A 277 -12.42 -42.22 -4.36
C ARG A 277 -12.94 -43.64 -4.12
N SER A 278 -14.18 -43.87 -4.49
CA SER A 278 -14.68 -45.18 -4.91
C SER A 278 -15.64 -44.94 -6.08
N ASP A 279 -15.16 -45.24 -7.28
CA ASP A 279 -15.98 -45.58 -8.44
C ASP A 279 -16.18 -47.10 -8.40
N GLU A 280 -17.41 -47.60 -8.56
CA GLU A 280 -17.72 -48.78 -9.37
C GLU A 280 -19.18 -48.69 -9.88
N ASP A 281 -19.33 -49.03 -11.15
CA ASP A 281 -20.50 -49.00 -12.03
C ASP A 281 -21.62 -50.00 -11.65
N ILE A 282 -22.84 -49.82 -12.19
CA ILE A 282 -23.73 -50.86 -12.78
C ILE A 282 -24.97 -50.22 -13.46
N GLU A 283 -25.02 -50.41 -14.79
CA GLU A 283 -26.12 -50.69 -15.75
C GLU A 283 -27.56 -50.14 -15.60
N ASP A 284 -27.94 -49.37 -16.64
CA ASP A 284 -29.01 -49.53 -17.67
C ASP A 284 -30.40 -50.17 -17.39
N SER A 285 -31.38 -49.60 -18.13
CA SER A 285 -32.77 -49.98 -18.41
C SER A 285 -33.81 -49.70 -17.32
N GLY A 286 -34.95 -49.03 -17.52
CA GLY A 286 -35.69 -48.55 -18.68
C GLY A 286 -37.18 -48.56 -18.28
N VAL A 287 -37.99 -47.57 -18.71
CA VAL A 287 -39.46 -47.61 -19.00
C VAL A 287 -40.05 -46.18 -19.00
N HIS A 288 -40.14 -45.62 -20.20
CA HIS A 288 -41.35 -45.14 -20.91
C HIS A 288 -42.57 -44.49 -20.20
N VAL A 289 -42.99 -43.36 -20.82
CA VAL A 289 -44.33 -42.69 -20.95
C VAL A 289 -44.99 -42.15 -19.67
N ASP A 290 -45.67 -40.99 -19.63
CA ASP A 290 -46.47 -40.33 -20.66
C ASP A 290 -46.60 -38.81 -20.47
N VAL A 291 -46.88 -38.16 -21.59
CA VAL A 291 -47.26 -36.75 -21.78
C VAL A 291 -48.58 -36.40 -21.07
N ASN A 292 -48.70 -35.17 -20.55
CA ASN A 292 -49.89 -34.39 -20.84
C ASN A 292 -49.64 -32.87 -20.72
N ALA A 293 -50.03 -32.16 -21.77
CA ALA A 293 -50.09 -30.70 -21.87
C ALA A 293 -51.56 -30.32 -21.98
N ASP A 294 -51.99 -29.25 -21.28
CA ASP A 294 -53.20 -28.42 -21.48
C ASP A 294 -53.33 -27.54 -20.20
N ALA A 295 -53.75 -26.28 -20.16
CA ALA A 295 -54.26 -25.27 -21.08
C ALA A 295 -54.06 -23.89 -20.38
N ILE A 296 -53.58 -22.82 -21.03
CA ILE A 296 -54.30 -21.71 -21.68
C ILE A 296 -55.39 -20.97 -20.84
N ALA A 297 -55.19 -19.64 -20.76
CA ALA A 297 -56.14 -18.51 -20.60
C ALA A 297 -56.80 -18.29 -19.23
N GLN A 298 -57.25 -17.09 -18.84
CA GLN A 298 -57.06 -15.65 -19.14
C GLN A 298 -58.13 -14.95 -18.26
N ALA A 299 -57.92 -13.70 -17.87
CA ALA A 299 -58.91 -12.63 -17.61
C ALA A 299 -58.97 -12.02 -16.19
N ASN A 300 -58.34 -10.84 -16.07
CA ASN A 300 -58.90 -9.49 -15.83
C ASN A 300 -60.24 -9.27 -15.09
N ALA A 301 -60.28 -8.06 -14.50
CA ALA A 301 -61.40 -7.22 -13.98
C ALA A 301 -61.48 -7.19 -12.44
N ASP A 302 -61.61 -6.08 -11.71
CA ASP A 302 -61.85 -4.64 -11.95
C ASP A 302 -61.45 -3.85 -10.67
N GLY A 303 -60.98 -2.59 -10.78
CA GLY A 303 -61.60 -1.36 -10.23
C GLY A 303 -61.30 -1.10 -8.74
N ASP A 304 -61.02 0.07 -8.16
CA ASP A 304 -61.09 1.49 -8.49
C ASP A 304 -60.15 2.23 -7.49
N ALA A 305 -59.28 3.16 -7.92
CA ALA A 305 -59.42 4.63 -7.81
C ALA A 305 -59.55 5.23 -6.40
N GLU A 306 -58.54 5.98 -5.94
CA GLU A 306 -58.63 7.45 -5.75
C GLU A 306 -57.27 8.07 -5.38
N ALA A 307 -57.04 9.27 -5.90
CA ALA A 307 -55.85 10.10 -5.78
C ALA A 307 -56.20 11.41 -5.07
N SER A 308 -55.22 12.08 -4.45
CA SER A 308 -55.28 13.53 -4.26
C SER A 308 -53.90 14.19 -4.18
N ASN A 309 -53.63 15.01 -5.20
CA ASN A 309 -52.63 16.08 -5.31
C ASN A 309 -52.92 17.26 -4.36
N VAL A 310 -51.87 18.01 -3.95
CA VAL A 310 -51.80 19.50 -3.87
C VAL A 310 -50.30 19.86 -3.85
N SER A 311 -49.67 20.44 -4.89
CA SER A 311 -49.67 21.82 -5.45
C SER A 311 -48.87 22.90 -4.69
N VAL A 312 -47.97 23.51 -5.47
CA VAL A 312 -47.06 24.65 -5.25
C VAL A 312 -47.84 25.99 -5.18
N PRO A 313 -47.24 27.07 -4.64
CA PRO A 313 -47.49 28.40 -5.18
C PRO A 313 -46.22 29.18 -5.58
N LEU A 314 -46.31 29.80 -6.75
CA LEU A 314 -45.51 30.93 -7.25
C LEU A 314 -46.12 32.25 -6.74
N THR A 315 -45.28 33.25 -6.48
CA THR A 315 -45.65 34.67 -6.66
C THR A 315 -44.48 35.47 -7.24
N SER A 316 -44.83 36.38 -8.14
CA SER A 316 -44.02 37.21 -9.04
C SER A 316 -43.80 38.65 -8.54
N ASP A 317 -43.10 39.42 -9.40
CA ASP A 317 -42.83 40.87 -9.46
C ASP A 317 -41.54 41.35 -8.76
N GLY A 318 -40.67 42.15 -9.39
CA GLY A 318 -40.64 42.75 -10.72
C GLY A 318 -39.75 44.01 -10.72
N ARG A 319 -38.95 44.20 -11.80
CA ARG A 319 -38.20 45.43 -12.20
C ARG A 319 -37.04 45.83 -11.24
N ASP A 320 -35.84 46.24 -11.68
CA ASP A 320 -35.54 47.27 -12.68
C ASP A 320 -34.18 47.07 -13.39
N VAL A 321 -34.09 47.79 -14.50
CA VAL A 321 -32.99 47.92 -15.47
C VAL A 321 -31.97 48.96 -14.97
N GLU A 322 -30.66 48.70 -15.07
CA GLU A 322 -29.72 49.74 -15.53
C GLU A 322 -28.42 49.19 -16.14
N LYS A 323 -28.13 49.69 -17.34
CA LYS A 323 -26.89 49.57 -18.10
C LYS A 323 -25.98 50.75 -17.74
N HIS A 324 -24.66 50.57 -17.62
CA HIS A 324 -23.58 51.43 -18.19
C HIS A 324 -22.21 50.90 -17.72
N LYS A 325 -21.41 50.26 -18.59
CA LYS A 325 -20.37 50.77 -19.52
C LYS A 325 -18.96 50.94 -18.87
N PRO A 326 -17.85 50.68 -19.60
CA PRO A 326 -16.47 50.60 -19.09
C PRO A 326 -15.61 51.84 -19.43
N ALA A 327 -14.43 51.97 -18.81
CA ALA A 327 -13.24 52.72 -19.27
C ALA A 327 -12.07 52.43 -18.28
N ALA A 328 -10.93 51.85 -18.68
CA ALA A 328 -9.80 52.40 -19.44
C ALA A 328 -8.74 53.13 -18.58
N ALA A 329 -7.50 52.64 -18.73
CA ALA A 329 -6.20 53.32 -18.61
C ALA A 329 -5.84 54.12 -17.35
N SER A 330 -4.85 53.62 -16.60
CA SER A 330 -3.53 54.25 -16.41
C SER A 330 -2.53 53.19 -15.95
#